data_AF-A0A8I1JGR8-F1
#
_entry.id   AF-A0A8I1JGR8-F1
#
_cell.length_a   1.000
_cell.length_b   1.000
_cell.length_c   1.000
_cell.angle_alpha   90.00
_cell.angle_beta   90.00
_cell.angle_gamma   90.00
#
_symmetry.space_group_name_H-M   'P 1'
#
loop_
_entity.id
_entity.type
_entity.pdbx_description
1 polymer ?
#
loop_
_entity_poly.entity_id
_entity_poly.type
_entity_poly.pdbx_seq_one_letter_code
_entity_poly.pdbx_strand_id
1 'polypeptide(L)'
;MSVSEQIVNDLQAAGFTAKNAGTFEACFSKTMTAWDMPYMREHAVDGEHIFEGSEVVIDVSLDGMVTMTIDDCPGASEGPLDVNSEDGAALLKDAGVKLSS
;
A
#
# COMPACT_ATOMS: atom_id res chain seq x y z
N MET A 1 -3.35 17.20 1.55
CA MET A 1 -2.97 17.65 0.18
C MET A 1 -3.45 16.56 -0.75
N SER A 2 -4.01 16.85 -1.92
CA SER A 2 -4.40 15.76 -2.83
C SER A 2 -3.18 15.15 -3.52
N VAL A 3 -3.17 13.83 -3.77
CA VAL A 3 -2.18 13.18 -4.63
C VAL A 3 -2.11 13.88 -5.98
N SER A 4 -0.90 14.06 -6.51
CA SER A 4 -0.70 14.68 -7.82
C SER A 4 -1.14 13.74 -8.94
N GLU A 5 -1.45 14.30 -10.11
CA GLU A 5 -1.74 13.51 -11.32
C GLU A 5 -0.57 12.57 -11.69
N GLN A 6 0.66 12.97 -11.37
CA GLN A 6 1.84 12.15 -11.58
C GLN A 6 1.82 10.90 -10.68
N ILE A 7 1.51 11.05 -9.39
CA ILE A 7 1.40 9.92 -8.45
C ILE A 7 0.30 8.96 -8.91
N VAL A 8 -0.84 9.49 -9.40
CA VAL A 8 -1.92 8.67 -9.97
C VAL A 8 -1.42 7.82 -11.16
N ASN A 9 -0.67 8.43 -12.08
CA ASN A 9 -0.10 7.72 -13.23
C ASN A 9 0.91 6.64 -12.79
N ASP A 10 1.76 6.96 -11.81
CA ASP A 10 2.76 6.03 -11.27
C ASP A 10 2.08 4.83 -10.58
N LEU A 11 0.98 5.05 -9.85
CA LEU A 11 0.15 4.00 -9.23
C LEU A 11 -0.49 3.10 -10.29
N GLN A 12 -1.11 3.69 -11.31
CA GLN A 12 -1.74 2.92 -12.40
C GLN A 12 -0.70 2.10 -13.17
N ALA A 13 0.48 2.67 -13.45
CA ALA A 13 1.58 1.96 -14.10
C ALA A 13 2.11 0.79 -13.26
N ALA A 14 2.01 0.88 -11.93
CA ALA A 14 2.33 -0.20 -11.00
C ALA A 14 1.20 -1.24 -10.86
N GLY A 15 0.07 -1.05 -11.52
CA GLY A 15 -1.07 -1.98 -11.50
C GLY A 15 -2.09 -1.73 -10.39
N PHE A 16 -2.06 -0.56 -9.75
CA PHE A 16 -3.14 -0.17 -8.84
C PHE A 16 -4.42 0.14 -9.63
N THR A 17 -5.55 -0.22 -9.05
CA THR A 17 -6.88 0.03 -9.62
C THR A 17 -7.64 1.03 -8.77
N ALA A 18 -8.30 1.99 -9.41
CA ALA A 18 -9.17 2.92 -8.70
C ALA A 18 -10.36 2.16 -8.10
N LYS A 19 -10.54 2.25 -6.78
CA LYS A 19 -11.71 1.78 -6.07
C LYS A 19 -12.51 2.99 -5.61
N ASN A 20 -13.78 3.04 -6.02
CA ASN A 20 -14.76 3.87 -5.35
C ASN A 20 -15.26 3.08 -4.14
N ALA A 21 -14.66 3.30 -2.98
CA ALA A 21 -15.05 2.63 -1.75
C ALA A 21 -16.32 3.25 -1.14
N GLY A 22 -17.38 3.43 -1.94
CA GLY A 22 -18.68 3.92 -1.46
C GLY A 22 -18.60 5.24 -0.66
N THR A 23 -18.78 5.16 0.67
CA THR A 23 -18.66 6.28 1.63
C THR A 23 -17.23 6.65 2.01
N PHE A 24 -16.23 5.84 1.67
CA PHE A 24 -14.82 6.17 1.83
C PHE A 24 -14.35 7.00 0.64
N GLU A 25 -13.41 7.91 0.90
CA GLU A 25 -12.77 8.70 -0.14
C GLU A 25 -12.18 7.78 -1.21
N ALA A 26 -12.25 8.20 -2.48
CA ALA A 26 -11.71 7.40 -3.57
C ALA A 26 -10.25 7.00 -3.27
N CYS A 27 -9.90 5.77 -3.60
CA CYS A 27 -8.56 5.24 -3.35
C CYS A 27 -8.08 4.43 -4.55
N PHE A 28 -6.77 4.22 -4.61
CA PHE A 28 -6.12 3.29 -5.51
C PHE A 28 -5.70 2.07 -4.71
N SER A 29 -6.03 0.88 -5.20
CA SER A 29 -5.82 -0.37 -4.46
C SER A 29 -5.07 -1.39 -5.30
N LYS A 30 -4.17 -2.12 -4.66
CA LYS A 30 -3.46 -3.26 -5.25
C LYS A 30 -3.34 -4.38 -4.23
N THR A 31 -3.59 -5.60 -4.68
CA THR A 31 -3.34 -6.82 -3.91
C THR A 31 -2.07 -7.49 -4.41
N MET A 32 -1.25 -7.99 -3.48
CA MET A 32 -0.03 -8.75 -3.80
C MET A 32 0.34 -9.71 -2.68
N THR A 33 1.22 -10.66 -2.96
CA THR A 33 1.73 -11.61 -1.97
C THR A 33 2.62 -10.91 -0.95
N ALA A 34 2.41 -11.15 0.34
CA ALA A 34 3.21 -10.57 1.43
C ALA A 34 4.71 -10.85 1.27
N TRP A 35 5.05 -12.02 0.71
CA TRP A 35 6.43 -12.45 0.51
C TRP A 35 7.19 -11.64 -0.55
N ASP A 36 6.47 -10.98 -1.47
CA ASP A 36 7.04 -10.12 -2.51
C ASP A 36 7.38 -8.71 -1.99
N MET A 37 7.05 -8.41 -0.72
CA MET A 37 7.29 -7.12 -0.07
C MET A 37 8.41 -7.21 0.98
N PRO A 38 9.66 -6.81 0.66
CA PRO A 38 10.74 -6.66 1.63
C PRO A 38 10.37 -5.91 2.91
N TYR A 39 9.72 -4.75 2.79
CA TYR A 39 9.27 -3.89 3.89
C TYR A 39 8.40 -4.68 4.87
N MET A 40 7.48 -5.50 4.36
CA MET A 40 6.64 -6.35 5.19
C MET A 40 7.40 -7.40 5.98
N ARG A 41 8.44 -8.00 5.40
CA ARG A 41 9.26 -8.99 6.11
C ARG A 41 10.04 -8.38 7.27
N GLU A 42 10.31 -7.08 7.20
CA GLU A 42 11.00 -6.34 8.26
C GLU A 42 10.04 -5.77 9.32
N HIS A 43 8.83 -5.35 8.91
CA HIS A 43 7.89 -4.61 9.76
C HIS A 43 6.72 -5.44 10.31
N ALA A 44 6.34 -6.57 9.71
CA ALA A 44 5.28 -7.43 10.23
C ALA A 44 5.65 -8.23 11.49
N VAL A 45 6.80 -7.94 12.09
CA VAL A 45 7.42 -8.69 13.18
C VAL A 45 6.91 -8.17 14.54
N ASP A 46 5.59 -8.06 14.70
CA ASP A 46 4.94 -7.82 16.00
C ASP A 46 4.19 -9.08 16.48
N GLY A 47 4.78 -10.25 16.25
CA GLY A 47 4.32 -11.54 16.78
C GLY A 47 3.20 -12.21 15.96
N GLU A 48 2.82 -11.65 14.82
CA GLU A 48 1.87 -12.27 13.90
C GLU A 48 2.59 -13.11 12.83
N HIS A 49 2.00 -14.25 12.46
CA HIS A 49 2.59 -15.17 11.50
C HIS A 49 2.08 -14.86 10.10
N ILE A 50 2.96 -14.33 9.25
CA ILE A 50 2.69 -14.20 7.81
C ILE A 50 3.02 -15.53 7.12
N PHE A 51 2.03 -16.10 6.43
CA PHE A 51 2.23 -17.29 5.60
C PHE A 51 2.74 -16.89 4.21
N GLU A 52 3.44 -17.80 3.52
CA GLU A 52 3.94 -17.55 2.15
C GLU A 52 2.82 -17.19 1.16
N GLY A 53 1.59 -17.63 1.42
CA GLY A 53 0.40 -17.33 0.62
C GLY A 53 -0.45 -16.17 1.12
N SER A 54 -0.04 -15.46 2.17
CA SER A 54 -0.79 -14.34 2.71
C SER A 54 -0.85 -13.20 1.69
N GLU A 55 -2.05 -12.68 1.44
CA GLU A 55 -2.27 -11.56 0.55
C GLU A 55 -2.27 -10.24 1.33
N VAL A 56 -1.59 -9.25 0.78
CA VAL A 56 -1.53 -7.88 1.27
C VAL A 56 -2.32 -6.99 0.34
N VAL A 57 -3.18 -6.17 0.93
CA VAL A 57 -3.89 -5.10 0.25
C VAL A 57 -3.22 -3.79 0.61
N ILE A 58 -2.82 -3.04 -0.41
CA ILE A 58 -2.26 -1.70 -0.29
C ILE A 58 -3.28 -0.73 -0.87
N ASP A 59 -3.70 0.23 -0.05
CA ASP A 59 -4.62 1.28 -0.44
C ASP A 59 -3.92 2.64 -0.34
N VAL A 60 -4.11 3.46 -1.36
CA VAL A 60 -3.62 4.84 -1.42
C VAL A 60 -4.81 5.77 -1.60
N SER A 61 -5.09 6.57 -0.58
CA SER A 61 -6.17 7.56 -0.61
C SER A 61 -5.79 8.77 -1.48
N LEU A 62 -6.81 9.50 -1.94
CA LEU A 62 -6.59 10.72 -2.71
C LEU A 62 -5.91 11.85 -1.93
N ASP A 63 -5.89 11.81 -0.59
CA ASP A 63 -5.16 12.76 0.24
C ASP A 63 -3.69 12.37 0.49
N GLY A 64 -3.22 11.29 -0.15
CA GLY A 64 -1.83 10.87 -0.12
C GLY A 64 -1.46 10.06 1.12
N MET A 65 -2.42 9.34 1.70
CA MET A 65 -2.16 8.38 2.76
C MET A 65 -2.13 6.97 2.19
N VAL A 66 -1.18 6.17 2.67
CA VAL A 66 -0.98 4.78 2.31
C VAL A 66 -1.33 3.93 3.53
N THR A 67 -2.18 2.93 3.32
CA THR A 67 -2.49 1.90 4.31
C THR A 67 -2.23 0.53 3.71
N MET A 68 -1.75 -0.38 4.54
CA MET A 68 -1.50 -1.75 4.17
C MET A 68 -2.20 -2.66 5.16
N THR A 69 -2.86 -3.71 4.67
CA THR A 69 -3.57 -4.70 5.49
C THR A 69 -3.28 -6.09 4.95
N ILE A 70 -3.07 -7.08 5.81
CA ILE A 70 -3.03 -8.49 5.41
C ILE A 70 -4.44 -9.08 5.50
N ASP A 71 -4.94 -9.66 4.42
CA ASP A 71 -6.33 -10.11 4.33
C ASP A 71 -6.63 -11.30 5.27
N ASP A 72 -5.67 -12.20 5.46
CA ASP A 72 -5.78 -13.35 6.37
C ASP A 72 -5.34 -13.05 7.82
N CYS A 73 -4.88 -11.82 8.07
CA CYS A 73 -4.45 -11.38 9.39
C CYS A 73 -4.95 -9.94 9.68
N PRO A 74 -6.22 -9.78 10.11
CA PRO A 74 -6.84 -8.47 10.29
C PRO A 74 -6.17 -7.56 11.34
N GLY A 75 -5.26 -8.10 12.16
CA GLY A 75 -4.43 -7.35 13.11
C GLY A 75 -3.17 -6.75 12.47
N ALA A 76 -2.65 -7.38 11.41
CA ALA A 76 -1.48 -6.93 10.68
C ALA A 76 -1.88 -5.85 9.68
N SER A 77 -1.85 -4.60 10.15
CA SER A 77 -1.99 -3.43 9.30
C SER A 77 -0.92 -2.40 9.63
N GLU A 78 -0.55 -1.61 8.62
CA GLU A 78 0.40 -0.53 8.75
C GLU A 78 -0.13 0.75 8.12
N GLY A 79 0.22 1.86 8.77
CA GLY A 79 -0.24 3.20 8.42
C GLY A 79 -1.38 3.71 9.31
N PRO A 80 -1.99 4.84 8.92
CA PRO A 80 -1.77 5.55 7.65
C PRO A 80 -0.39 6.24 7.58
N LEU A 81 0.33 6.03 6.47
CA LEU A 81 1.63 6.63 6.17
C LEU A 81 1.49 7.69 5.07
N ASP A 82 2.20 8.82 5.14
CA ASP A 82 2.22 9.78 4.04
C ASP A 82 3.00 9.19 2.84
N VAL A 83 2.48 9.31 1.61
CA VAL A 83 3.17 8.86 0.38
C VAL A 83 4.58 9.46 0.21
N ASN A 84 4.85 10.60 0.87
CA ASN A 84 6.14 11.28 0.84
C ASN A 84 7.02 10.98 2.07
N SER A 85 6.55 10.19 3.05
CA SER A 85 7.40 9.71 4.13
C SER A 85 8.34 8.61 3.64
N GLU A 86 9.44 8.37 4.36
CA GLU A 86 10.37 7.29 4.04
C GLU A 86 9.66 5.93 4.00
N ASP A 87 8.81 5.67 5.00
CA ASP A 87 8.04 4.42 5.14
C ASP A 87 6.98 4.28 4.04
N GLY A 88 6.21 5.33 3.75
CA GLY A 88 5.19 5.32 2.70
C GLY A 88 5.81 5.11 1.31
N ALA A 89 6.93 5.78 1.04
CA ALA A 89 7.67 5.62 -0.20
C ALA A 89 8.30 4.22 -0.33
N ALA A 90 8.82 3.65 0.76
CA ALA A 90 9.35 2.29 0.79
C ALA A 90 8.25 1.25 0.49
N LEU A 91 7.08 1.39 1.12
CA LEU A 91 5.95 0.51 0.92
C LEU A 91 5.43 0.56 -0.53
N LEU A 92 5.30 1.76 -1.11
CA LEU A 92 4.89 1.92 -2.50
C LEU A 92 5.94 1.38 -3.49
N LYS A 93 7.22 1.53 -3.17
CA LYS A 93 8.31 0.98 -3.99
C LYS A 93 8.25 -0.55 -4.03
N ASP A 94 7.99 -1.19 -2.91
CA ASP A 94 7.78 -2.64 -2.85
C ASP A 94 6.54 -3.07 -3.62
N ALA A 95 5.50 -2.23 -3.62
CA ALA A 95 4.33 -2.41 -4.48
C ALA A 95 4.62 -2.19 -5.98
N GLY A 96 5.85 -1.88 -6.36
CA GLY A 96 6.30 -1.65 -7.73
C GLY A 96 6.07 -0.24 -8.25
N VAL A 97 5.69 0.70 -7.39
CA VAL A 97 5.53 2.12 -7.76
C VAL A 97 6.91 2.76 -7.90
N LYS A 98 7.14 3.39 -9.05
CA LYS A 98 8.33 4.20 -9.29
C LYS A 98 7.97 5.65 -9.04
N LEU A 99 8.02 6.08 -7.77
CA LEU A 99 7.77 7.47 -7.42
C LEU A 99 8.80 8.34 -8.16
N SER A 100 8.31 9.11 -9.14
CA SER A 100 9.12 10.07 -9.86
C SER A 100 9.36 11.28 -8.94
N SER A 101 10.63 11.46 -8.53
CA SER A 101 11.11 12.59 -7.74
C SER A 101 11.07 13.91 -8.50
#